data_AF-X0Z5T5-F1
#
_entry.id   AF-X0Z5T5-F1
#
_cell.length_a   1.000
_cell.length_b   1.000
_cell.length_c   1.000
_cell.angle_alpha   90.00
_cell.angle_beta   90.00
_cell.angle_gamma   90.00
#
_symmetry.space_group_name_H-M   'P 1'
#
loop_
_entity.id
_entity.type
_entity.pdbx_description
1 polymer ?
#
loop_
_entity_poly.entity_id
_entity_poly.type
_entity_poly.pdbx_seq_one_letter_code
_entity_poly.pdbx_strand_id
1 'polypeptide(L)'
;DGLMDCENHHGQQYGLEAVRKRAEGHTGSDLVKLLSQLEDDFDEWRSGTPLSDDLSLLLLNFNPDNAKMSHETEDLRLCQSS
;
A
#
# COMPACT_ATOMS: atom_id res chain seq x y z
N ASP A 1 9.24 -7.15 -4.73
CA ASP A 1 9.51 -8.18 -5.75
C ASP A 1 8.87 -9.49 -5.33
N GLY A 2 9.01 -9.94 -4.09
CA GLY A 2 8.33 -11.16 -3.60
C GLY A 2 6.85 -11.27 -3.96
N LEU A 3 6.05 -10.19 -3.92
CA LEU A 3 4.64 -10.22 -4.35
C LEU A 3 4.46 -10.43 -5.87
N MET A 4 5.40 -9.93 -6.66
CA MET A 4 5.38 -10.03 -8.12
C MET A 4 5.91 -11.38 -8.59
N ASP A 5 6.92 -11.91 -7.91
CA ASP A 5 7.65 -13.12 -8.29
C ASP A 5 7.11 -14.38 -7.61
N CYS A 6 6.21 -14.25 -6.61
CA CYS A 6 5.53 -15.38 -5.99
C CYS A 6 4.69 -16.12 -7.04
N GLU A 7 4.84 -17.45 -7.06
CA GLU A 7 4.07 -18.35 -7.91
C GLU A 7 3.07 -19.16 -7.08
N ASN A 8 1.89 -19.42 -7.64
CA ASN A 8 0.95 -20.38 -7.07
C ASN A 8 1.32 -21.81 -7.51
N HIS A 9 0.55 -22.81 -7.05
CA HIS A 9 0.77 -24.21 -7.40
C HIS A 9 0.60 -24.54 -8.90
N HIS A 10 0.07 -23.60 -9.70
CA HIS A 10 -0.03 -23.70 -11.16
C HIS A 10 1.13 -23.02 -11.89
N GLY A 11 2.12 -22.46 -11.18
CA GLY A 11 3.23 -21.70 -11.77
C GLY A 11 2.81 -20.35 -12.33
N GLN A 12 1.65 -19.82 -11.88
CA GLN A 12 1.21 -18.49 -12.26
C GLN A 12 1.77 -17.50 -11.27
N GLN A 13 2.20 -16.34 -11.73
CA GLN A 13 2.62 -15.23 -10.89
C GLN A 13 1.39 -14.41 -10.46
N TYR A 14 1.40 -13.89 -9.22
CA TYR A 14 0.32 -13.01 -8.76
C TYR A 14 0.32 -11.70 -9.56
N GLY A 15 1.50 -11.08 -9.65
CA GLY A 15 1.76 -9.94 -10.51
C GLY A 15 1.01 -8.65 -10.14
N LEU A 16 1.31 -7.59 -10.89
CA LEU A 16 0.73 -6.26 -10.64
C LEU A 16 -0.76 -6.16 -11.06
N GLU A 17 -1.19 -6.98 -12.02
CA GLU A 17 -2.55 -6.93 -12.55
C GLU A 17 -3.60 -7.36 -11.53
N ALA A 18 -3.31 -8.39 -10.71
CA ALA A 18 -4.22 -8.84 -9.66
C ALA A 18 -4.44 -7.73 -8.62
N VAL A 19 -3.35 -7.09 -8.17
CA VAL A 19 -3.41 -5.94 -7.26
C VAL A 19 -4.20 -4.78 -7.87
N ARG A 20 -3.97 -4.46 -9.16
CA ARG A 20 -4.67 -3.39 -9.86
C ARG A 20 -6.18 -3.64 -9.91
N LYS A 21 -6.62 -4.82 -10.33
CA LYS A 21 -8.05 -5.17 -10.42
C LYS A 21 -8.76 -4.99 -9.07
N ARG A 22 -8.10 -5.38 -7.98
CA ARG A 22 -8.66 -5.24 -6.62
C ARG A 22 -8.69 -3.78 -6.18
N ALA A 23 -7.64 -3.01 -6.47
CA ALA A 23 -7.57 -1.58 -6.15
C ALA A 23 -8.60 -0.75 -6.94
N GLU A 24 -8.84 -1.07 -8.23
CA GLU A 24 -9.84 -0.39 -9.07
C GLU A 24 -11.27 -0.55 -8.54
N GLY A 25 -11.57 -1.68 -7.90
CA GLY A 25 -12.85 -1.93 -7.23
C GLY A 25 -13.02 -1.16 -5.91
N HIS A 26 -11.96 -0.51 -5.41
CA HIS A 26 -11.96 0.19 -4.13
C HIS A 26 -12.02 1.71 -4.35
N THR A 27 -13.22 2.28 -4.22
CA THR A 27 -13.47 3.72 -4.34
C THR A 27 -13.46 4.46 -2.99
N GLY A 28 -13.05 3.79 -1.91
CA GLY A 28 -13.13 4.29 -0.54
C GLY A 28 -11.81 4.83 0.02
N SER A 29 -11.91 5.51 1.16
CA SER A 29 -10.79 6.00 1.96
C SER A 29 -10.28 4.97 2.98
N ASP A 30 -10.91 3.80 3.06
CA ASP A 30 -10.60 2.77 4.05
C ASP A 30 -9.48 1.84 3.55
N LEU A 31 -8.25 2.34 3.64
CA LEU A 31 -7.05 1.58 3.29
C LEU A 31 -6.87 0.31 4.10
N VAL A 32 -7.35 0.28 5.35
CA VAL A 32 -7.23 -0.90 6.21
C VAL A 32 -8.06 -2.02 5.60
N LYS A 33 -9.30 -1.71 5.19
CA LYS A 33 -10.14 -2.67 4.49
C LYS A 33 -9.54 -3.13 3.16
N LEU A 34 -8.95 -2.21 2.38
CA LEU A 34 -8.29 -2.58 1.13
C LEU A 34 -7.09 -3.51 1.36
N LEU A 35 -6.28 -3.22 2.38
CA LEU A 35 -5.14 -4.05 2.75
C LEU A 35 -5.59 -5.47 3.13
N SER A 36 -6.56 -5.60 4.04
CA SER A 36 -7.07 -6.92 4.43
C SER A 36 -7.65 -7.69 3.23
N GLN A 37 -8.34 -7.01 2.31
CA GLN A 37 -8.85 -7.65 1.11
C GLN A 37 -7.74 -8.13 0.17
N LEU A 38 -6.63 -7.39 0.06
CA LEU A 38 -5.47 -7.80 -0.74
C LEU A 38 -4.73 -8.99 -0.10
N GLU A 39 -4.68 -9.04 1.24
CA GLU A 39 -4.12 -10.15 1.99
C GLU A 39 -4.96 -11.42 1.81
N ASP A 40 -6.28 -11.34 2.02
CA ASP A 40 -7.21 -12.47 1.86
C ASP A 40 -7.16 -13.04 0.43
N ASP A 41 -7.20 -12.16 -0.57
CA ASP A 41 -7.09 -12.52 -1.99
C ASP A 41 -5.79 -13.27 -2.31
N PHE A 42 -4.68 -12.75 -1.79
CA PHE A 42 -3.36 -13.30 -2.05
C PHE A 42 -3.23 -14.68 -1.40
N ASP A 43 -3.72 -14.85 -0.18
CA ASP A 43 -3.72 -16.14 0.51
C ASP A 43 -4.63 -17.18 -0.16
N GLU A 44 -5.82 -16.76 -0.62
CA GLU A 44 -6.71 -17.62 -1.40
C GLU A 44 -6.06 -18.06 -2.72
N TRP A 45 -5.50 -17.10 -3.46
CA TRP A 45 -4.81 -17.36 -4.73
C TRP A 45 -3.61 -18.30 -4.57
N ARG A 46 -2.84 -18.11 -3.50
CA ARG A 46 -1.67 -18.93 -3.16
C ARG A 46 -2.08 -20.36 -2.80
N SER A 47 -3.30 -20.56 -2.27
CA SER A 47 -3.86 -21.88 -1.95
C SER A 47 -2.90 -22.75 -1.12
N GLY A 48 -2.23 -22.12 -0.14
CA GLY A 48 -1.27 -22.78 0.72
C GLY A 48 0.13 -23.02 0.14
N THR A 49 0.42 -22.63 -1.12
CA THR A 49 1.78 -22.64 -1.66
C THR A 49 2.72 -21.82 -0.76
N PRO A 50 3.88 -22.36 -0.33
CA PRO A 50 4.81 -21.62 0.52
C PRO A 50 5.33 -20.35 -0.15
N LEU A 51 5.61 -19.32 0.65
CA LEU A 51 6.30 -18.12 0.16
C LEU A 51 7.76 -18.43 -0.14
N SER A 52 8.21 -18.06 -1.33
CA SER A 52 9.61 -18.18 -1.74
C SER A 52 10.45 -16.97 -1.34
N ASP A 53 9.82 -15.86 -0.97
CA ASP A 53 10.46 -14.57 -0.68
C ASP A 53 9.60 -13.75 0.30
N ASP A 54 10.21 -12.74 0.91
CA ASP A 54 9.54 -11.83 1.83
C ASP A 54 8.55 -10.92 1.09
N LEU A 55 7.41 -10.68 1.73
CA LEU A 55 6.35 -9.83 1.19
C LEU A 55 6.27 -8.53 1.99
N SER A 56 6.19 -7.41 1.27
CA SER A 56 5.98 -6.09 1.85
C SER A 56 5.05 -5.28 0.97
N LEU A 57 4.01 -4.69 1.58
CA LEU A 57 3.02 -3.87 0.91
C LEU A 57 2.78 -2.59 1.74
N LEU A 58 2.82 -1.44 1.09
CA LEU A 58 2.53 -0.14 1.70
C LEU A 58 1.43 0.56 0.90
N LEU A 59 0.31 0.86 1.55
CA LEU A 59 -0.79 1.61 0.96
C LEU A 59 -0.75 3.05 1.46
N LEU A 60 -0.86 4.00 0.54
CA LEU A 60 -0.92 5.43 0.83
C LEU A 60 -2.16 6.01 0.17
N ASN A 61 -3.00 6.69 0.96
CA ASN A 61 -4.13 7.47 0.46
C ASN A 61 -3.77 8.94 0.59
N PHE A 62 -3.71 9.64 -0.53
CA PHE A 62 -3.57 11.08 -0.53
C PHE A 62 -4.95 11.72 -0.37
N ASN A 63 -5.21 12.29 0.80
CA ASN A 63 -6.43 13.07 1.04
C ASN A 63 -6.11 14.58 1.01
N PRO A 64 -6.45 15.29 -0.09
CA PRO A 64 -6.15 16.72 -0.22
C PRO A 64 -6.87 17.59 0.82
N ASP A 65 -8.00 17.16 1.37
CA ASP A 65 -8.76 17.94 2.36
C ASP A 65 -8.08 17.96 3.74
N ASN A 66 -7.30 16.91 4.04
CA ASN A 66 -6.46 16.82 5.25
C ASN A 66 -5.06 17.42 5.05
N ALA A 67 -4.70 17.80 3.82
CA ALA A 67 -3.41 18.40 3.50
C ALA A 67 -3.37 19.94 3.75
N LYS A 68 -4.31 20.48 4.53
CA LYS A 68 -4.21 21.86 5.04
C LYS A 68 -3.01 21.91 5.98
N MET A 69 -1.87 22.33 5.44
CA MET A 69 -0.74 22.77 6.25
C MET A 69 -1.25 23.79 7.26
N SER A 70 -1.24 23.44 8.54
CA SER A 70 -1.06 24.41 9.59
C SER A 70 0.30 25.05 9.33
N HIS A 71 0.29 26.14 8.56
CA HIS A 71 1.42 27.04 8.45
C HIS A 71 1.60 27.63 9.86
N GLU A 72 2.33 26.94 10.72
CA GLU A 72 2.95 27.56 11.87
C GLU A 72 3.96 28.54 11.29
N THR A 73 3.51 29.78 11.12
CA THR A 73 4.39 30.95 11.20
C THR A 73 4.95 31.00 12.62
N GLU A 74 5.85 30.07 12.96
CA GLU A 74 6.76 30.28 14.07
C GLU A 74 7.87 31.20 13.56
N ASP A 75 7.88 32.40 14.15
CA ASP A 75 8.90 33.43 14.11
C ASP A 75 10.34 32.87 13.95
N LEU A 76 10.82 32.79 12.71
CA LEU A 76 12.26 32.77 12.40
C LEU A 76 12.86 34.17 12.62
N ARG A 77 12.84 34.65 13.86
CA ARG A 77 13.70 35.76 14.36
C ARG A 77 14.97 35.24 15.05
N LEU A 78 15.33 33.99 14.82
CA LEU A 78 16.56 33.38 15.34
C LEU A 78 17.69 33.54 14.32
N CYS A 79 18.20 34.76 14.12
CA CYS A 79 19.56 35.04 13.62
C CYS A 79 19.79 36.57 13.48
N GLN A 80 19.60 37.33 14.56
CA GLN A 80 20.26 38.63 14.69
C GLN A 80 20.90 38.69 16.08
N SER A 81 22.12 38.18 16.17
CA SER A 81 23.03 38.47 17.28
C SER A 81 23.87 39.69 16.90
N SER A 82 24.00 40.59 17.87
CA SER A 82 24.61 41.93 17.81
C SER A 82 26.05 42.00 17.33
#